data_AF-A0A916WFJ1-F1
#
_entry.id   AF-A0A916WFJ1-F1
#
_cell.length_a   1.000
_cell.length_b   1.000
_cell.length_c   1.000
_cell.angle_alpha   90.00
_cell.angle_beta   90.00
_cell.angle_gamma   90.00
#
_symmetry.space_group_name_H-M   'P 1'
#
loop_
_entity.id
_entity.type
_entity.pdbx_description
1 polymer ?
#
loop_
_entity_poly.entity_id
_entity_poly.type
_entity_poly.pdbx_seq_one_letter_code
_entity_poly.pdbx_strand_id
1 'polypeptide(L)'
;MADHLLDHVRPYLDRSMEERIAHIQAPRWIGHQVAVRAHDRLAGLLTRPPALRPRGLVLVGPYSNGKTMIVERFAVAHLKTGQQQRVWIVQTREGAGLAHFYGSILQALHAPTSPGRNVSRKAEQIDHCSTT
;
A
#
# COMPACT_ATOMS: atom_id res chain seq x y z
N MET A 1 -34.36 -19.35 5.63
CA MET A 1 -34.59 -17.91 5.33
C MET A 1 -33.30 -17.08 5.25
N ALA A 2 -32.10 -17.64 5.47
CA ALA A 2 -30.81 -16.97 5.25
C ALA A 2 -29.99 -17.66 4.14
N ASP A 3 -30.59 -18.58 3.40
CA ASP A 3 -29.92 -19.49 2.46
C ASP A 3 -29.33 -18.75 1.24
N HIS A 4 -29.84 -17.55 0.96
CA HIS A 4 -29.34 -16.64 -0.07
C HIS A 4 -28.16 -15.76 0.40
N LEU A 5 -27.83 -15.77 1.69
CA LEU A 5 -26.69 -15.03 2.24
C LEU A 5 -25.43 -15.88 2.23
N LEU A 6 -24.30 -15.21 2.00
CA LEU A 6 -22.96 -15.79 2.17
C LEU A 6 -22.75 -16.21 3.63
N ASP A 7 -22.10 -17.35 3.84
CA ASP A 7 -21.96 -17.95 5.18
C ASP A 7 -21.31 -17.00 6.19
N HIS A 8 -20.30 -16.23 5.77
CA HIS A 8 -19.61 -15.27 6.63
C HIS A 8 -20.44 -14.03 6.98
N VAL A 9 -21.58 -13.80 6.32
CA VAL A 9 -22.48 -12.67 6.58
C VAL A 9 -23.59 -13.06 7.55
N ARG A 10 -24.03 -14.32 7.54
CA ARG A 10 -25.14 -14.81 8.38
C ARG A 10 -24.99 -14.47 9.88
N PRO A 11 -23.81 -14.60 10.51
CA PRO A 11 -23.63 -14.26 11.93
C PRO A 11 -23.91 -12.80 12.27
N TYR A 12 -23.95 -11.89 11.27
CA TYR A 12 -24.26 -10.48 11.49
C TYR A 12 -25.77 -10.19 11.59
N LEU A 13 -26.65 -11.15 11.27
CA LEU A 13 -28.09 -10.98 11.44
C LEU A 13 -28.49 -10.87 12.93
N ASP A 14 -27.77 -11.59 13.78
CA ASP A 14 -28.01 -11.65 15.24
C ASP A 14 -27.25 -10.56 16.01
N ARG A 15 -26.50 -9.70 15.30
CA ARG A 15 -25.67 -8.63 15.88
C ARG A 15 -26.46 -7.36 16.12
N SER A 16 -25.92 -6.49 16.97
CA SER A 16 -26.52 -5.18 17.24
C SER A 16 -26.59 -4.32 15.96
N MET A 17 -27.45 -3.30 15.97
CA MET A 17 -27.57 -2.36 14.85
C MET A 17 -26.21 -1.71 14.56
N GLU A 18 -25.49 -1.31 15.60
CA GLU A 18 -24.19 -0.66 15.53
C GLU A 18 -23.14 -1.58 14.88
N GLU A 19 -23.08 -2.85 15.30
CA GLU A 19 -22.18 -3.86 14.72
C GLU A 19 -22.48 -4.10 13.22
N ARG A 20 -23.76 -4.10 12.85
CA ARG A 20 -24.20 -4.26 11.45
C ARG A 20 -23.83 -3.05 10.60
N ILE A 21 -24.04 -1.84 11.11
CA ILE A 21 -23.63 -0.59 10.45
C ILE A 21 -22.12 -0.59 10.23
N ALA A 22 -21.34 -0.92 11.26
CA ALA A 22 -19.88 -0.99 11.17
C ALA A 22 -19.43 -2.01 10.11
N HIS A 23 -20.07 -3.19 10.04
CA HIS A 23 -19.77 -4.19 9.02
C HIS A 23 -20.06 -3.74 7.58
N ILE A 24 -21.13 -2.96 7.39
CA ILE A 24 -21.49 -2.40 6.08
C ILE A 24 -20.50 -1.30 5.66
N GLN A 25 -20.10 -0.44 6.60
CA GLN A 25 -19.18 0.67 6.36
C GLN A 25 -17.72 0.23 6.22
N ALA A 26 -17.39 -1.00 6.64
CA ALA A 26 -16.04 -1.53 6.53
C ALA A 26 -15.58 -1.56 5.05
N PRO A 27 -14.34 -1.11 4.76
CA PRO A 27 -13.82 -1.11 3.40
C PRO A 27 -13.73 -2.54 2.84
N ARG A 28 -14.28 -2.74 1.64
CA ARG A 28 -14.28 -4.05 0.98
C ARG A 28 -13.36 -4.04 -0.22
N TRP A 29 -12.52 -5.07 -0.30
CA TRP A 29 -11.75 -5.33 -1.50
C TRP A 29 -12.69 -5.79 -2.63
N ILE A 30 -12.60 -5.13 -3.79
CA ILE A 30 -13.30 -5.52 -5.00
C ILE A 30 -12.24 -5.92 -6.04
N GLY A 31 -12.12 -7.22 -6.27
CA GLY A 31 -11.16 -7.80 -7.23
C GLY A 31 -11.61 -7.67 -8.68
N HIS A 32 -11.98 -6.47 -9.13
CA HIS A 32 -12.28 -6.24 -10.55
C HIS A 32 -11.03 -6.46 -11.42
N GLN A 33 -11.19 -6.74 -12.72
CA GLN A 33 -10.09 -7.16 -13.58
C GLN A 33 -8.88 -6.21 -13.57
N VAL A 34 -9.11 -4.90 -13.53
CA VAL A 34 -8.02 -3.90 -13.47
C VAL A 34 -7.24 -3.99 -12.15
N ALA A 35 -7.93 -4.19 -11.03
CA ALA A 35 -7.28 -4.36 -9.73
C ALA A 35 -6.43 -5.63 -9.69
N VAL A 36 -6.95 -6.75 -10.21
CA VAL A 36 -6.18 -8.01 -10.32
C VAL A 36 -4.93 -7.82 -11.17
N ARG A 37 -5.06 -7.23 -12.38
CA ARG A 37 -3.89 -6.95 -13.24
C ARG A 37 -2.88 -6.01 -12.59
N ALA A 38 -3.33 -5.05 -11.79
CA ALA A 38 -2.43 -4.17 -11.06
C ALA A 38 -1.63 -4.94 -9.99
N HIS A 39 -2.28 -5.85 -9.25
CA HIS A 39 -1.61 -6.75 -8.31
C HIS A 39 -0.57 -7.64 -8.99
N ASP A 40 -0.90 -8.24 -10.14
CA ASP A 40 0.03 -9.09 -10.88
C ASP A 40 1.27 -8.31 -11.33
N ARG A 41 1.06 -7.08 -11.84
CA ARG A 41 2.17 -6.19 -12.23
C ARG A 41 3.01 -5.75 -11.04
N LEU A 42 2.40 -5.44 -9.90
CA LEU A 42 3.11 -5.12 -8.66
C LEU A 42 3.94 -6.32 -8.17
N ALA A 43 3.38 -7.54 -8.22
CA ALA A 43 4.10 -8.75 -7.86
C ALA A 43 5.31 -8.98 -8.77
N GLY A 44 5.16 -8.73 -10.08
CA GLY A 44 6.26 -8.79 -11.04
C GLY A 44 7.42 -7.84 -10.74
N LEU A 45 7.17 -6.69 -10.07
CA LEU A 45 8.26 -5.80 -9.64
C LEU A 45 9.14 -6.41 -8.55
N LEU A 46 8.59 -7.30 -7.73
CA LEU A 46 9.33 -7.96 -6.64
C LEU A 46 10.17 -9.15 -7.11
N THR A 47 9.82 -9.76 -8.23
CA THR A 47 10.52 -10.93 -8.79
C THR A 47 11.36 -10.58 -10.01
N ARG A 48 11.43 -9.30 -10.40
CA ARG A 48 12.20 -8.87 -11.58
C ARG A 48 13.70 -9.14 -11.39
N PRO A 49 14.43 -9.48 -12.46
CA PRO A 49 15.88 -9.56 -12.41
C PRO A 49 16.50 -8.16 -12.18
N PRO A 50 17.72 -8.09 -11.62
CA PRO A 50 18.49 -6.84 -11.55
C PRO A 50 18.66 -6.20 -12.93
N ALA A 51 18.57 -4.88 -13.01
CA ALA A 51 18.74 -4.13 -14.25
C ALA A 51 19.39 -2.77 -13.97
N LEU A 52 20.21 -2.29 -14.91
CA LEU A 52 20.83 -0.95 -14.84
C LEU A 52 19.79 0.19 -14.77
N ARG A 53 18.62 -0.02 -15.36
CA ARG A 53 17.49 0.92 -15.33
C ARG A 53 16.19 0.19 -14.98
N PRO A 54 15.91 -0.04 -13.69
CA PRO A 54 14.71 -0.75 -13.28
C PRO A 54 13.45 0.04 -13.69
N ARG A 55 12.50 -0.64 -14.34
CA ARG A 55 11.21 -0.04 -14.70
C ARG A 55 10.26 -0.01 -13.50
N GLY A 56 9.63 1.13 -13.27
CA GLY A 56 8.54 1.29 -12.30
C GLY A 56 7.16 0.98 -12.88
N LEU A 57 6.14 1.03 -12.03
CA LEU A 57 4.73 0.96 -12.40
C LEU A 57 4.04 2.25 -11.95
N VAL A 58 3.19 2.81 -12.80
CA VAL A 58 2.32 3.93 -12.46
C VAL A 58 0.87 3.46 -12.53
N LEU A 59 0.12 3.70 -11.45
CA LEU A 59 -1.32 3.41 -11.38
C LEU A 59 -2.11 4.72 -11.52
N VAL A 60 -2.73 4.92 -12.68
CA VAL A 60 -3.52 6.11 -12.99
C VAL A 60 -4.99 5.74 -13.15
N GLY A 61 -5.88 6.60 -12.68
CA GLY A 61 -7.32 6.45 -12.85
C GLY A 61 -8.07 7.55 -12.09
N PRO A 62 -9.36 7.77 -12.37
CA PRO A 62 -10.14 8.82 -11.74
C PRO A 62 -10.22 8.67 -10.21
N TYR A 63 -10.59 9.73 -9.51
CA TYR A 63 -10.83 9.68 -8.06
C TYR A 63 -11.82 8.57 -7.69
N SER A 64 -11.69 8.02 -6.48
CA SER A 64 -12.56 6.94 -5.96
C SER A 64 -12.50 5.59 -6.69
N ASN A 65 -11.54 5.35 -7.60
CA ASN A 65 -11.37 4.04 -8.27
C ASN A 65 -10.47 3.04 -7.52
N GLY A 66 -10.41 3.11 -6.20
CA GLY A 66 -9.70 2.10 -5.39
C GLY A 66 -8.18 2.02 -5.57
N LYS A 67 -7.52 3.03 -6.17
CA LYS A 67 -6.05 3.04 -6.37
C LYS A 67 -5.27 2.83 -5.08
N THR A 68 -5.63 3.58 -4.03
CA THR A 68 -5.04 3.44 -2.70
C THR A 68 -5.27 2.04 -2.15
N MET A 69 -6.49 1.52 -2.27
CA MET A 69 -6.83 0.18 -1.80
C MET A 69 -6.06 -0.93 -2.53
N ILE A 70 -5.78 -0.79 -3.83
CA ILE A 70 -4.92 -1.71 -4.59
C ILE A 70 -3.51 -1.76 -3.98
N VAL A 71 -2.90 -0.60 -3.71
CA VAL A 71 -1.54 -0.51 -3.13
C VAL A 71 -1.52 -1.06 -1.71
N GLU A 72 -2.47 -0.66 -0.87
CA GLU A 72 -2.58 -1.12 0.52
C GLU A 72 -2.80 -2.63 0.61
N ARG A 73 -3.73 -3.17 -0.21
CA ARG A 73 -4.01 -4.60 -0.23
C ARG A 73 -2.77 -5.39 -0.65
N PHE A 74 -2.00 -4.89 -1.62
CA PHE A 74 -0.77 -5.53 -2.05
C PHE A 74 0.29 -5.58 -0.95
N ALA A 75 0.50 -4.48 -0.23
CA ALA A 75 1.45 -4.42 0.88
C ALA A 75 1.04 -5.34 2.03
N VAL A 76 -0.24 -5.31 2.44
CA VAL A 76 -0.76 -6.19 3.50
C VAL A 76 -0.63 -7.67 3.11
N ALA A 77 -0.93 -8.02 1.86
CA ALA A 77 -0.79 -9.38 1.38
C ALA A 77 0.68 -9.86 1.46
N HIS A 78 1.64 -9.01 1.10
CA HIS A 78 3.07 -9.34 1.19
C HIS A 78 3.61 -9.40 2.62
N LEU A 79 3.13 -8.54 3.52
CA LEU A 79 3.50 -8.59 4.94
C LEU A 79 3.04 -9.88 5.61
N LYS A 80 1.88 -10.42 5.21
CA LYS A 80 1.34 -11.67 5.77
C LYS A 80 2.11 -12.92 5.32
N THR A 81 2.71 -12.88 4.14
CA THR A 81 3.36 -14.06 3.53
C THR A 81 4.88 -14.04 3.63
N GLY A 82 5.50 -12.87 3.82
CA GLY A 82 6.94 -12.71 3.91
C GLY A 82 7.49 -12.80 5.34
N GLN A 83 8.65 -13.46 5.50
CA GLN A 83 9.44 -13.37 6.73
C GLN A 83 10.17 -12.02 6.88
N GLN A 84 10.32 -11.28 5.78
CA GLN A 84 11.02 -10.00 5.70
C GLN A 84 10.17 -8.97 4.96
N GLN A 85 10.10 -7.75 5.50
CA GLN A 85 9.38 -6.65 4.85
C GLN A 85 10.14 -6.21 3.59
N ARG A 86 9.47 -6.31 2.44
CA ARG A 86 10.03 -5.91 1.12
C ARG A 86 9.25 -4.76 0.48
N VAL A 87 8.16 -4.35 1.10
CA VAL A 87 7.23 -3.35 0.57
C VAL A 87 7.01 -2.28 1.64
N TRP A 88 7.14 -1.02 1.24
CA TRP A 88 6.83 0.15 2.05
C TRP A 88 5.84 1.02 1.30
N ILE A 89 4.85 1.55 2.03
CA ILE A 89 3.89 2.52 1.51
C ILE A 89 4.30 3.89 2.02
N VAL A 90 4.48 4.83 1.09
CA VAL A 90 4.85 6.21 1.40
C VAL A 90 3.76 7.14 0.89
N GLN A 91 3.04 7.78 1.81
CA GLN A 91 2.10 8.86 1.49
C GLN A 91 2.85 10.20 1.51
N THR A 92 2.76 10.96 0.43
CA THR A 92 3.35 12.31 0.34
C THR A 92 2.25 13.35 0.41
N ARG A 93 2.47 14.45 1.14
CA ARG A 93 1.51 15.57 1.20
C ARG A 93 1.49 16.30 -0.15
N GLU A 94 0.32 16.78 -0.56
CA GLU A 94 0.22 17.65 -1.74
C GLU A 94 1.08 18.91 -1.58
N GLY A 95 1.78 19.31 -2.63
CA GLY A 95 2.67 20.48 -2.62
C GLY A 95 4.00 20.32 -1.87
N ALA A 96 4.28 19.14 -1.31
CA ALA A 96 5.51 18.92 -0.55
C ALA A 96 6.70 18.69 -1.50
N GLY A 97 7.62 19.66 -1.56
CA GLY A 97 8.84 19.54 -2.37
C GLY A 97 9.73 18.35 -1.99
N LEU A 98 10.82 18.15 -2.73
CA LEU A 98 11.68 16.97 -2.63
C LEU A 98 12.19 16.66 -1.21
N ALA A 99 12.41 17.68 -0.38
CA ALA A 99 12.83 17.54 1.01
C ALA A 99 11.80 16.81 1.90
N HIS A 100 10.51 17.02 1.64
CA HIS A 100 9.43 16.35 2.35
C HIS A 100 9.20 14.95 1.79
N PHE A 101 9.26 14.77 0.47
CA PHE A 101 9.18 13.45 -0.17
C PHE A 101 10.22 12.49 0.40
N TYR A 102 11.50 12.90 0.42
CA TYR A 102 12.57 12.09 1.02
C TYR A 102 12.38 11.91 2.54
N GLY A 103 11.83 12.91 3.22
CA GLY A 103 11.44 12.77 4.63
C GLY A 103 10.42 11.66 4.86
N SER A 104 9.37 11.61 4.04
CA SER A 104 8.33 10.56 4.11
C SER A 104 8.89 9.16 3.85
N ILE A 105 9.84 9.02 2.91
CA ILE A 105 10.52 7.75 2.66
C ILE A 105 11.33 7.31 3.89
N LEU A 106 12.18 8.19 4.43
CA LEU A 106 13.00 7.88 5.61
C LEU A 106 12.13 7.49 6.82
N GLN A 107 11.00 8.18 7.01
CA GLN A 107 10.04 7.85 8.05
C GLN A 107 9.44 6.45 7.85
N ALA A 108 9.06 6.09 6.61
CA ALA A 108 8.53 4.76 6.32
C ALA A 108 9.57 3.64 6.52
N LEU A 109 10.85 3.94 6.25
CA LEU A 109 11.98 3.03 6.51
C LEU A 109 12.37 2.97 8.00
N HIS A 110 11.68 3.69 8.89
CA HIS A 110 12.06 3.86 10.30
C HIS A 110 13.50 4.38 10.48
N ALA A 111 14.02 5.13 9.50
CA ALA A 111 15.35 5.70 9.53
C ALA A 111 15.36 7.01 10.34
N PRO A 112 16.47 7.37 11.01
CA PRO A 112 16.58 8.61 11.75
C PRO A 112 16.32 9.83 10.86
N THR A 113 15.42 10.73 11.27
CA THR A 113 15.14 11.97 10.55
C THR A 113 15.65 13.17 11.35
N SER A 114 16.38 14.09 10.69
CA SER A 114 16.77 15.37 11.29
C SER A 114 16.08 16.54 10.58
N PRO A 115 15.44 17.45 11.33
CA PRO A 115 15.00 18.73 10.79
C PRO A 115 16.24 19.49 10.25
N GLY A 116 16.17 20.02 9.03
CA GLY A 116 17.25 20.83 8.46
C GLY A 116 18.31 20.09 7.63
N ARG A 117 18.26 18.75 7.50
CA ARG A 117 19.10 18.06 6.50
C ARG A 117 18.70 18.49 5.08
N ASN A 118 19.70 18.88 4.28
CA ASN A 118 19.50 19.21 2.87
C ASN A 118 19.04 17.98 2.07
N VAL A 119 18.49 18.24 0.89
CA VAL A 119 17.91 17.20 0.02
C VAL A 119 18.93 16.12 -0.36
N SER A 120 20.17 16.51 -0.68
CA SER A 120 21.24 15.59 -1.09
C SER A 120 21.58 14.57 -0.01
N ARG A 121 21.76 15.00 1.24
CA ARG A 121 22.05 14.08 2.35
C ARG A 121 20.90 13.14 2.66
N LYS A 122 19.65 13.57 2.44
CA LYS A 122 18.50 12.67 2.57
C LYS A 122 18.50 11.60 1.48
N ALA A 123 18.87 11.95 0.24
CA ALA A 123 19.01 10.98 -0.85
C ALA A 123 20.10 9.93 -0.54
N GLU A 124 21.29 10.38 -0.14
CA GLU A 124 22.40 9.50 0.27
C GLU A 124 21.99 8.53 1.39
N GLN A 125 21.23 9.02 2.37
CA GLN A 125 20.72 8.19 3.46
C GLN A 125 19.71 7.14 2.96
N ILE A 126 18.82 7.49 2.04
CA ILE A 126 17.87 6.54 1.44
C ILE A 126 18.62 5.45 0.69
N ASP A 127 19.64 5.80 -0.08
CA ASP A 127 20.46 4.84 -0.82
C ASP A 127 21.12 3.84 0.13
N HIS A 128 21.73 4.34 1.22
CA HIS A 128 22.34 3.50 2.25
C HIS A 128 21.34 2.54 2.90
N CYS A 129 20.16 3.04 3.26
CA CYS A 129 19.08 2.22 3.83
C CYS A 129 18.51 1.19 2.84
N SER A 130 18.65 1.40 1.53
CA SER A 130 18.09 0.52 0.50
C SER A 130 19.03 -0.59 0.07
N THR A 131 20.33 -0.49 0.41
CA THR A 131 21.35 -1.49 0.11
C THR A 131 21.59 -2.50 1.25
N THR A 132 21.01 -2.26 2.42
CA THR A 132 21.17 -3.07 3.63
C THR A 132 19.99 -4.03 3.79
#